data_AF-A0A921T7U7-F1
#
_entry.id   AF-A0A921T7U7-F1
#
_cell.length_a   1.000
_cell.length_b   1.000
_cell.length_c   1.000
_cell.angle_alpha   90.00
_cell.angle_beta   90.00
_cell.angle_gamma   90.00
#
_symmetry.space_group_name_H-M   'P 1'
#
loop_
_entity.id
_entity.type
_entity.pdbx_description
1 polymer ?
#
loop_
_entity_poly.entity_id
_entity_poly.type
_entity_poly.pdbx_seq_one_letter_code
_entity_poly.pdbx_strand_id
1 'polypeptide(L)'
;HGAVEPLNRVYREAGIYIPETLYAGDFKKTDPLLRQALIIAPPSAGGSTWMRRFGDYSDAFASGWMRLRGTRRRRGVDRGFVLSDHADWPGLLWAIEQTGAHRVMVTHGSVGVLVRHLREKGLDAQGFSTEYGDDEEEVTA
;
A
#
# COMPACT_ATOMS: atom_id res chain seq x y z
N HIS A 1 16.50 -0.76 0.09
CA HIS A 1 16.45 -1.89 1.07
C HIS A 1 16.65 -3.23 0.35
N GLY A 2 17.09 -4.29 1.02
CA GLY A 2 17.37 -5.61 0.40
C GLY A 2 16.18 -6.27 -0.30
N ALA A 3 14.96 -6.02 0.19
CA ALA A 3 13.72 -6.45 -0.46
C ALA A 3 13.27 -5.55 -1.64
N VAL A 4 13.75 -4.31 -1.71
CA VAL A 4 13.32 -3.33 -2.73
C VAL A 4 14.23 -3.39 -3.95
N GLU A 5 15.53 -3.58 -3.75
CA GLU A 5 16.51 -3.58 -4.84
C GLU A 5 16.24 -4.65 -5.92
N PRO A 6 15.90 -5.92 -5.58
CA PRO A 6 15.57 -6.92 -6.58
C PRO A 6 14.37 -6.53 -7.44
N LEU A 7 13.33 -5.91 -6.85
CA LEU A 7 12.17 -5.43 -7.57
C LEU A 7 12.55 -4.29 -8.52
N ASN A 8 13.30 -3.29 -8.04
CA ASN A 8 13.76 -2.19 -8.88
C ASN A 8 14.56 -2.69 -10.10
N ARG A 9 15.42 -3.70 -9.89
CA ARG A 9 16.17 -4.32 -11.00
C ARG A 9 15.24 -4.95 -12.03
N VAL A 10 14.25 -5.74 -11.62
CA VAL A 10 13.29 -6.36 -12.52
C VAL A 10 12.53 -5.31 -13.35
N TYR A 11 12.09 -4.22 -12.72
CA TYR A 11 11.42 -3.13 -13.44
C TYR A 11 12.35 -2.43 -14.46
N ARG A 12 13.61 -2.18 -14.09
CA ARG A 12 14.60 -1.60 -15.02
C ARG A 12 14.88 -2.52 -16.21
N GLU A 13 15.04 -3.83 -15.95
CA GLU A 13 15.21 -4.85 -17.00
C GLU A 13 14.00 -4.92 -17.94
N ALA A 14 12.79 -4.67 -17.42
CA ALA A 14 11.57 -4.54 -18.21
C ALA A 14 11.44 -3.19 -18.95
N GLY A 15 12.44 -2.31 -18.88
CA GLY A 15 12.44 -1.00 -19.55
C GLY A 15 11.63 0.08 -18.83
N ILE A 16 11.16 -0.17 -17.60
CA ILE A 16 10.49 0.84 -16.79
C ILE A 16 11.54 1.77 -16.17
N TYR A 17 11.40 3.06 -16.45
CA TYR A 17 12.26 4.07 -15.86
C TYR A 17 12.02 4.13 -14.34
N ILE A 18 13.08 3.85 -13.59
CA ILE A 18 13.18 4.09 -12.15
C ILE A 18 14.39 5.01 -11.96
N PRO A 19 14.28 6.10 -11.17
CA PRO A 19 15.42 6.95 -10.85
C PRO A 19 16.64 6.14 -10.40
N GLU A 20 17.83 6.71 -10.56
CA GLU A 20 19.04 6.09 -10.00
C GLU A 20 18.89 5.94 -8.49
N THR A 21 19.18 4.74 -7.99
CA THR A 21 19.09 4.42 -6.57
C THR A 21 20.38 3.77 -6.10
N LEU A 22 20.73 4.02 -4.85
CA LEU A 22 21.87 3.38 -4.19
C LEU A 22 21.36 2.31 -3.23
N TYR A 23 22.07 1.18 -3.16
CA TYR A 23 21.70 0.12 -2.23
C TYR A 23 22.16 0.47 -0.82
N ALA A 24 21.21 0.70 0.09
CA ALA A 24 21.50 1.05 1.49
C ALA A 24 22.39 0.02 2.23
N GLY A 25 22.48 -1.22 1.74
CA GLY A 25 23.36 -2.23 2.31
C GLY A 25 24.85 -1.91 2.16
N ASP A 26 25.23 -1.20 1.10
CA ASP A 26 26.63 -0.91 0.74
C ASP A 26 27.29 0.15 1.63
N PHE A 27 26.49 0.90 2.39
CA PHE A 27 26.95 2.00 3.24
C PHE A 27 27.21 1.53 4.66
N LYS A 28 28.34 1.94 5.25
CA LYS A 28 28.60 1.74 6.68
C LYS A 28 27.60 2.56 7.50
N LYS A 29 27.25 2.10 8.69
CA LYS A 29 26.36 2.83 9.63
C LYS A 29 26.83 4.27 9.91
N THR A 30 28.13 4.52 9.83
CA THR A 30 28.74 5.84 10.11
C THR A 30 28.84 6.73 8.87
N ASP A 31 28.38 6.27 7.70
CA ASP A 31 28.50 7.02 6.46
C ASP A 31 27.66 8.30 6.52
N PRO A 32 28.24 9.49 6.26
CA PRO A 32 27.52 10.75 6.35
C PRO A 32 26.37 10.86 5.34
N LEU A 33 26.42 10.15 4.20
CA LEU A 33 25.34 10.18 3.20
C LEU A 33 24.02 9.64 3.76
N LEU A 34 24.07 8.69 4.71
CA LEU A 34 22.86 8.14 5.32
C LEU A 34 22.04 9.19 6.07
N ARG A 35 22.65 10.28 6.54
CA ARG A 35 21.94 11.39 7.20
C ARG A 35 21.21 12.32 6.21
N GLN A 36 21.46 12.16 4.93
CA GLN A 36 20.86 12.97 3.84
C GLN A 36 20.00 12.10 2.91
N ALA A 37 19.90 10.80 3.19
CA ALA A 37 19.24 9.85 2.31
C ALA A 37 17.75 9.72 2.61
N LEU A 38 16.94 9.59 1.55
CA LEU A 38 15.61 9.00 1.63
C LEU A 38 15.74 7.50 1.35
N ILE A 39 15.32 6.66 2.30
CA ILE A 39 15.46 5.21 2.18
C ILE A 39 14.09 4.56 2.04
N ILE A 40 13.89 3.83 0.94
CA ILE A 40 12.69 3.04 0.69
C ILE A 40 12.89 1.61 1.18
N ALA A 41 11.94 1.14 2.01
CA ALA A 41 11.93 -0.16 2.64
C ALA A 41 10.49 -0.71 2.74
N PRO A 42 10.31 -2.05 2.80
CA PRO A 42 9.00 -2.64 3.01
C PRO A 42 8.48 -2.38 4.43
N PRO A 43 7.17 -2.54 4.70
CA PRO A 43 6.59 -2.36 6.03
C PRO A 43 7.30 -3.19 7.12
N SER A 44 7.75 -4.40 6.78
CA SER A 44 8.47 -5.31 7.69
C SER A 44 9.83 -4.79 8.17
N ALA A 45 10.36 -3.73 7.57
CA ALA A 45 11.55 -3.05 8.08
C ALA A 45 11.24 -2.23 9.34
N GLY A 46 10.00 -1.75 9.51
CA GLY A 46 9.57 -0.99 10.68
C GLY A 46 9.77 -1.79 11.97
N GLY A 47 10.40 -1.17 12.98
CA GLY A 47 10.70 -1.83 14.26
C GLY A 47 11.78 -2.93 14.21
N SER A 48 12.31 -3.27 13.04
CA SER A 48 13.34 -4.30 12.89
C SER A 48 14.72 -3.84 13.35
N THR A 49 15.63 -4.79 13.57
CA THR A 49 17.04 -4.48 13.90
C THR A 49 17.77 -3.74 12.79
N TRP A 50 17.30 -3.84 11.54
CA TRP A 50 17.87 -3.13 10.39
C TRP A 50 17.79 -1.61 10.55
N MET A 51 16.72 -1.09 11.18
CA MET A 51 16.52 0.35 11.42
C MET A 51 17.61 0.96 12.31
N ARG A 52 18.23 0.16 13.20
CA ARG A 52 19.30 0.62 14.10
C ARG A 52 20.54 1.13 13.36
N ARG A 53 20.64 0.91 12.05
CA ARG A 53 21.72 1.41 11.18
C ARG A 53 21.60 2.89 10.86
N PHE A 54 20.42 3.50 10.97
CA PHE A 54 20.20 4.86 10.47
C PHE A 54 20.32 5.96 11.54
N GLY A 55 20.57 5.59 12.80
CA GLY A 55 20.76 6.55 13.88
C GLY A 55 19.47 7.35 14.13
N ASP A 56 19.60 8.67 14.20
CA ASP A 56 18.45 9.58 14.28
C ASP A 56 17.84 9.73 12.89
N TYR A 57 16.63 9.19 12.71
CA TYR A 57 15.86 9.27 11.48
C TYR A 57 14.44 9.75 11.77
N SER A 58 13.76 10.25 10.75
CA SER A 58 12.31 10.39 10.75
C SER A 58 11.71 9.34 9.83
N ASP A 59 10.59 8.73 10.22
CA ASP A 59 9.92 7.72 9.42
C ASP A 59 8.63 8.21 8.76
N ALA A 60 8.28 7.51 7.68
CA ALA A 60 7.03 7.74 7.01
C ALA A 60 6.47 6.46 6.42
N PHE A 61 5.13 6.42 6.33
CA PHE A 61 4.42 5.31 5.71
C PHE A 61 3.56 5.81 4.55
N ALA A 62 3.70 5.18 3.38
CA ALA A 62 2.89 5.47 2.21
C ALA A 62 1.86 4.35 2.03
N SER A 63 0.58 4.66 2.27
CA SER A 63 -0.52 3.70 2.17
C SER A 63 -1.86 4.41 2.06
N GLY A 64 -2.84 3.82 1.36
CA GLY A 64 -4.20 4.35 1.25
C GLY A 64 -4.85 4.52 2.63
N TRP A 65 -4.49 3.64 3.56
CA TRP A 65 -4.94 3.70 4.95
C TRP A 65 -4.44 4.91 5.73
N MET A 66 -3.43 5.64 5.24
CA MET A 66 -3.00 6.90 5.84
C MET A 66 -4.06 8.00 5.72
N ARG A 67 -5.10 7.79 4.90
CA ARG A 67 -6.30 8.63 4.87
C ARG A 67 -7.14 8.47 6.14
N LEU A 68 -7.07 7.33 6.83
CA LEU A 68 -7.83 7.06 8.04
C LEU A 68 -7.07 7.53 9.28
N ARG A 69 -7.70 8.44 10.04
CA ARG A 69 -7.13 8.97 11.30
C ARG A 69 -6.76 7.86 12.29
N GLY A 70 -7.59 6.82 12.37
CA GLY A 70 -7.36 5.67 13.25
C GLY A 70 -6.06 4.93 12.91
N THR A 71 -5.91 4.51 11.65
CA THR A 71 -4.73 3.77 11.19
C THR A 71 -3.46 4.59 11.28
N ARG A 72 -3.50 5.87 10.87
CA ARG A 72 -2.37 6.78 11.03
C ARG A 72 -1.93 6.91 12.49
N ARG A 73 -2.88 7.04 13.42
CA ARG A 73 -2.58 7.13 14.85
C ARG A 73 -1.99 5.83 15.42
N ARG A 74 -2.50 4.66 15.01
CA ARG A 74 -2.01 3.35 15.50
C ARG A 74 -0.60 3.04 15.02
N ARG A 75 -0.26 3.37 13.77
CA ARG A 75 1.07 3.11 13.20
C ARG A 75 2.17 3.96 13.85
N GLY A 76 1.83 5.13 14.43
CA GLY A 76 2.77 5.93 15.22
C GLY A 76 3.94 6.55 14.44
N VAL A 77 3.87 6.60 13.11
CA VAL A 77 4.90 7.18 12.24
C VAL A 77 4.88 8.71 12.25
N ASP A 78 6.03 9.35 12.00
CA ASP A 78 6.14 10.81 12.00
C ASP A 78 5.29 11.43 10.87
N ARG A 79 5.27 10.77 9.71
CA ARG A 79 4.53 11.21 8.52
C ARG A 79 3.75 10.06 7.86
N GLY A 80 2.53 10.35 7.42
CA GLY A 80 1.71 9.44 6.64
C GLY A 80 1.39 10.04 5.27
N PHE A 81 1.64 9.29 4.20
CA PHE A 81 1.33 9.68 2.83
C PHE A 81 0.19 8.81 2.31
N VAL A 82 -0.87 9.45 1.80
CA VAL A 82 -2.01 8.74 1.21
C VAL A 82 -1.60 8.30 -0.20
N LEU A 83 -1.33 7.01 -0.37
CA LEU A 83 -0.96 6.43 -1.65
C LEU A 83 -1.51 5.00 -1.76
N SER A 84 -2.29 4.73 -2.80
CA SER A 84 -2.93 3.43 -3.05
C SER A 84 -3.05 3.21 -4.55
N ASP A 85 -2.97 1.95 -4.96
CA ASP A 85 -3.21 1.48 -6.33
C ASP A 85 -4.67 1.04 -6.55
N HIS A 86 -5.43 0.80 -5.48
CA HIS A 86 -6.87 0.55 -5.55
C HIS A 86 -7.68 1.73 -6.13
N ALA A 87 -8.76 1.39 -6.85
CA ALA A 87 -9.74 2.36 -7.32
C ALA A 87 -10.44 3.05 -6.14
N ASP A 88 -10.68 4.35 -6.28
CA ASP A 88 -11.57 5.06 -5.39
C ASP A 88 -13.03 4.79 -5.73
N TRP A 89 -13.95 5.29 -4.90
CA TRP A 89 -15.38 5.01 -5.06
C TRP A 89 -15.93 5.45 -6.43
N PRO A 90 -15.70 6.69 -6.91
CA PRO A 90 -16.10 7.08 -8.26
C PRO A 90 -15.48 6.21 -9.36
N GLY A 91 -14.17 5.92 -9.29
CA GLY A 91 -13.48 5.09 -10.27
C GLY A 91 -14.01 3.66 -10.32
N LEU A 92 -14.33 3.07 -9.16
CA LEU A 92 -14.95 1.75 -9.06
C LEU A 92 -16.34 1.72 -9.70
N LEU A 93 -17.20 2.69 -9.38
CA LEU A 93 -18.54 2.77 -9.97
C LEU A 93 -18.48 3.00 -11.49
N TRP A 94 -17.58 3.87 -11.94
CA TRP A 94 -17.34 4.11 -13.36
C TRP A 94 -16.90 2.82 -14.06
N ALA A 95 -15.94 2.08 -13.50
CA ALA A 95 -15.46 0.83 -14.07
C ALA A 95 -16.59 -0.21 -14.18
N ILE A 96 -17.41 -0.36 -13.14
CA ILE A 96 -18.58 -1.25 -13.16
C ILE A 96 -19.55 -0.84 -14.28
N GLU A 97 -19.86 0.44 -14.41
CA GLU A 97 -20.73 0.94 -15.47
C GLU A 97 -20.17 0.66 -16.87
N GLN A 98 -18.87 0.90 -17.09
CA GLN A 98 -18.22 0.65 -18.38
C GLN A 98 -18.20 -0.84 -18.77
N THR A 99 -18.34 -1.76 -17.82
CA THR A 99 -18.42 -3.18 -18.14
C THR A 99 -19.76 -3.59 -18.79
N GLY A 100 -20.82 -2.81 -18.59
CA GLY A 100 -22.18 -3.19 -19.00
C GLY A 100 -22.73 -4.40 -18.24
N ALA A 101 -22.12 -4.79 -17.11
CA ALA A 101 -22.53 -5.96 -16.36
C ALA A 101 -23.92 -5.77 -15.73
N HIS A 102 -24.83 -6.72 -15.96
CA HIS A 102 -26.14 -6.77 -15.31
C HIS A 102 -26.09 -7.42 -13.92
N ARG A 103 -25.05 -8.24 -13.68
CA ARG A 103 -24.83 -8.97 -12.43
C ARG A 103 -23.42 -8.68 -11.91
N VAL A 104 -23.31 -8.31 -10.63
CA VAL A 104 -22.04 -7.93 -10.01
C VAL A 104 -21.85 -8.70 -8.69
N MET A 105 -20.78 -9.50 -8.62
CA MET A 105 -20.38 -10.19 -7.40
C MET A 105 -19.32 -9.38 -6.68
N VAL A 106 -19.60 -8.95 -5.45
CA VAL A 106 -18.74 -8.08 -4.66
C VAL A 106 -18.01 -8.89 -3.61
N THR A 107 -16.68 -8.76 -3.57
CA THR A 107 -15.79 -9.37 -2.56
C THR A 107 -14.86 -8.29 -2.00
N HIS A 108 -14.34 -8.53 -0.79
CA HIS A 108 -13.44 -7.65 -0.02
C HIS A 108 -13.98 -6.24 0.29
N GLY A 109 -13.39 -5.59 1.30
CA GLY A 109 -13.76 -4.24 1.72
C GLY A 109 -15.22 -4.10 2.18
N SER A 110 -15.82 -2.94 1.91
CA SER A 110 -17.18 -2.59 2.35
C SER A 110 -18.28 -3.21 1.47
N VAL A 111 -18.30 -4.55 1.38
CA VAL A 111 -19.19 -5.34 0.51
C VAL A 111 -20.65 -4.90 0.58
N GLY A 112 -21.20 -4.80 1.80
CA GLY A 112 -22.61 -4.47 2.00
C GLY A 112 -23.00 -3.09 1.46
N VAL A 113 -22.09 -2.12 1.55
CA VAL A 113 -22.31 -0.75 1.06
C VAL A 113 -22.39 -0.74 -0.46
N LEU A 114 -21.46 -1.40 -1.14
CA LEU A 114 -21.44 -1.46 -2.60
C LEU A 114 -22.60 -2.27 -3.16
N VAL A 115 -22.90 -3.44 -2.59
CA VAL A 115 -24.04 -4.27 -3.00
C VAL A 115 -25.35 -3.47 -2.92
N ARG A 116 -25.57 -2.78 -1.81
CA ARG A 116 -26.76 -1.93 -1.64
C ARG A 116 -26.82 -0.85 -2.72
N HIS A 117 -25.74 -0.11 -2.93
CA HIS A 117 -25.68 0.98 -3.91
C HIS A 117 -25.99 0.51 -5.34
N LEU A 118 -25.41 -0.63 -5.75
CA LEU A 118 -25.63 -1.19 -7.09
C LEU A 118 -27.05 -1.70 -7.28
N ARG A 119 -27.67 -2.29 -6.24
CA ARG A 119 -29.08 -2.69 -6.26
C ARG A 119 -30.02 -1.49 -6.39
N GLU A 120 -29.73 -0.40 -5.69
CA GLU A 120 -30.49 0.87 -5.81
C GLU A 120 -30.40 1.44 -7.25
N LYS A 121 -29.33 1.11 -7.99
CA LYS A 121 -29.17 1.42 -9.43
C LYS A 121 -29.79 0.38 -10.38
N GLY A 122 -30.46 -0.65 -9.86
CA GLY A 122 -31.15 -1.68 -10.65
C GLY A 122 -30.29 -2.86 -11.10
N LEU A 123 -29.07 -3.02 -10.57
CA LEU A 123 -28.20 -4.16 -10.88
C LEU A 123 -28.46 -5.35 -9.95
N ASP A 124 -28.29 -6.57 -10.44
CA ASP A 124 -28.23 -7.77 -9.59
C ASP A 124 -26.85 -7.86 -8.92
N ALA A 125 -26.70 -7.18 -7.77
CA ALA A 125 -25.47 -7.22 -6.99
C ALA A 125 -25.59 -8.15 -5.78
N GLN A 126 -24.56 -8.94 -5.50
CA GLN A 126 -24.53 -9.88 -4.36
C GLN A 126 -23.13 -9.93 -3.75
N GLY A 127 -23.05 -10.10 -2.43
CA GLY A 127 -21.79 -10.36 -1.75
C GLY A 127 -21.34 -11.80 -2.03
N PHE A 128 -20.06 -11.99 -2.31
CA PHE A 128 -19.46 -13.30 -2.47
C PHE A 128 -18.40 -13.50 -1.39
N SER A 129 -18.59 -14.53 -0.56
CA SER A 129 -17.57 -14.92 0.41
C SER A 129 -16.58 -15.83 -0.29
N THR A 130 -15.32 -15.41 -0.34
CA THR A 130 -14.22 -16.25 -0.81
C THR A 130 -13.59 -17.00 0.38
N GLU A 131 -12.90 -18.12 0.13
CA GLU A 131 -12.13 -18.83 1.16
C GLU A 131 -10.85 -18.10 1.58
N TYR A 132 -10.51 -16.99 0.91
CA TYR A 132 -9.33 -16.14 1.14
C TYR A 132 -9.65 -14.92 2.02
N GLY A 133 -10.70 -15.00 2.84
CA GLY A 133 -11.16 -13.90 3.69
C GLY A 133 -10.13 -13.56 4.77
N ASP A 134 -9.73 -12.28 4.80
CA ASP A 134 -8.90 -11.60 5.82
C ASP A 134 -7.39 -11.46 5.56
N ASP A 135 -6.94 -11.30 4.31
CA ASP A 135 -5.65 -10.63 4.02
C ASP A 135 -5.74 -9.08 4.17
N GLU A 136 -6.73 -8.56 4.90
CA GLU A 136 -6.63 -7.19 5.43
C GLU A 136 -5.69 -7.26 6.63
N GLU A 137 -4.41 -6.94 6.40
CA GLU A 137 -3.34 -6.83 7.40
C GLU A 137 -3.90 -6.61 8.82
N GLU A 138 -3.89 -7.67 9.64
CA GLU A 138 -3.88 -7.50 11.08
C GLU A 138 -2.69 -6.60 11.37
N VAL A 139 -2.97 -5.31 11.57
CA VAL A 139 -2.02 -4.40 12.20
C VAL A 139 -2.00 -4.84 13.66
N THR A 140 -1.26 -5.92 13.93
CA THR A 140 -1.02 -6.44 15.27
C THR A 140 -0.55 -5.29 16.15
N ALA A 141 -1.22 -5.14 17.29
CA ALA A 141 -1.10 -4.06 18.26
C ALA A 141 0.30 -3.94 18.87
#